data_AF-A0A820F111-F1
#
_entry.id   AF-A0A820F111-F1
#
_cell.length_a   1.000
_cell.length_b   1.000
_cell.length_c   1.000
_cell.angle_alpha   90.00
_cell.angle_beta   90.00
_cell.angle_gamma   90.00
#
_symmetry.space_group_name_H-M   'P 1'
#
loop_
_entity.id
_entity.type
_entity.pdbx_description
1 polymer ?
#
loop_
_entity_poly.entity_id
_entity_poly.type
_entity_poly.pdbx_seq_one_letter_code
_entity_poly.pdbx_strand_id
1 'polypeptide(L)'
;LLTMSLIILIVGFYLLQHTLKQPLNGAGAIGFFVGILFIVMLGTHSAIKFWGNYHDKYETHQVVKVIIGMNPQWEIVRGKVLSSTNAYDRFNGDEILEVSVVDASRMDVASILLGREKIPLQFQQYFPIRFQFYYDRSRAGRGFGGLTMQARITNSNGQLLYINDTHTLLTNNVKIDVKRI
;
A
#
# COMPACT_ATOMS: atom_id res chain seq x y z
N LEU A 1 24.86 0.95 -14.32
CA LEU A 1 24.79 -0.17 -13.36
C LEU A 1 25.77 -1.29 -13.71
N LEU A 2 25.70 -1.86 -14.93
CA LEU A 2 26.54 -2.98 -15.36
C LEU A 2 28.07 -2.72 -15.29
N THR A 3 28.50 -1.50 -15.64
CA THR A 3 29.91 -1.07 -15.57
C THR A 3 30.43 -0.91 -14.13
N MET A 4 29.60 -0.40 -13.22
CA MET A 4 29.95 -0.24 -11.81
C MET A 4 30.04 -1.59 -11.08
N SER A 5 29.14 -2.52 -11.39
CA SER A 5 29.17 -3.88 -10.85
C SER A 5 30.42 -4.65 -11.29
N LEU A 6 30.86 -4.47 -12.54
CA LEU A 6 32.07 -5.11 -13.05
C LEU A 6 33.34 -4.61 -12.32
N ILE A 7 33.43 -3.30 -12.07
CA ILE A 7 34.57 -2.70 -11.36
C ILE A 7 34.66 -3.21 -9.92
N ILE A 8 33.54 -3.27 -9.19
CA ILE A 8 33.49 -3.78 -7.82
C ILE A 8 33.93 -5.25 -7.75
N LEU A 9 33.57 -6.04 -8.77
CA LEU A 9 33.89 -7.46 -8.83
C LEU A 9 35.39 -7.69 -9.07
N ILE A 10 35.99 -6.91 -9.98
CA ILE A 10 37.44 -6.96 -10.26
C ILE A 10 38.24 -6.49 -9.03
N VAL A 11 37.84 -5.39 -8.40
CA VAL A 11 38.51 -4.83 -7.21
C VAL A 11 38.37 -5.79 -6.01
N GLY A 12 37.18 -6.36 -5.80
CA GLY A 12 36.94 -7.33 -4.73
C GLY A 12 37.77 -8.61 -4.91
N PHE A 13 37.89 -9.13 -6.12
CA PHE A 13 38.71 -10.29 -6.43
C PHE A 13 40.20 -10.02 -6.17
N TYR A 14 40.68 -8.84 -6.59
CA TYR A 14 42.07 -8.41 -6.36
C TYR A 14 42.39 -8.26 -4.86
N LEU A 15 41.49 -7.64 -4.08
CA LEU A 15 41.65 -7.49 -2.63
C LEU A 15 41.64 -8.83 -1.88
N LEU A 16 40.82 -9.79 -2.34
CA LEU A 16 40.77 -11.13 -1.75
C LEU A 16 42.09 -11.88 -1.97
N GLN A 17 42.63 -11.84 -3.19
CA GLN A 17 43.94 -12.43 -3.50
C GLN A 17 45.07 -11.78 -2.69
N HIS A 18 45.03 -10.45 -2.56
CA HIS A 18 46.03 -9.69 -1.82
C HIS A 18 45.98 -9.99 -0.31
N THR A 19 44.79 -10.23 0.25
CA THR A 19 44.62 -10.52 1.69
C THR A 19 45.02 -11.96 2.03
N LEU A 20 44.72 -12.91 1.15
CA LEU A 20 45.03 -14.32 1.35
C LEU A 20 46.51 -14.66 1.06
N LYS A 21 47.27 -13.74 0.45
CA LYS A 21 48.69 -13.91 0.04
C LYS A 21 48.96 -15.22 -0.72
N GLN A 22 47.93 -15.78 -1.36
CA GLN A 22 47.99 -17.01 -2.13
C GLN A 22 47.09 -16.83 -3.37
N PRO A 23 47.53 -17.30 -4.56
CA PRO A 23 46.66 -17.32 -5.72
C PRO A 23 45.47 -18.25 -5.44
N LEU A 24 44.25 -17.73 -5.57
CA LEU A 24 43.05 -18.56 -5.48
C LEU A 24 43.14 -19.66 -6.54
N ASN A 25 43.09 -20.91 -6.09
CA ASN A 25 42.93 -22.04 -7.00
C ASN A 25 41.59 -21.94 -7.75
N GLY A 26 41.43 -22.68 -8.86
CA GLY A 26 40.22 -22.59 -9.69
C GLY A 26 38.92 -22.78 -8.92
N ALA A 27 38.92 -23.61 -7.87
CA ALA A 27 37.76 -23.81 -6.99
C ALA A 27 37.44 -22.59 -6.10
N GLY A 28 38.46 -21.94 -5.53
CA GLY A 28 38.30 -20.73 -4.71
C GLY A 28 37.83 -19.53 -5.53
N ALA A 29 38.31 -19.40 -6.78
CA ALA A 29 37.82 -18.39 -7.71
C ALA A 29 36.33 -18.59 -8.02
N ILE A 30 35.93 -19.81 -8.39
CA ILE A 30 34.52 -20.15 -8.66
C ILE A 30 33.63 -19.86 -7.45
N GLY A 31 34.06 -20.24 -6.24
CA GLY A 31 33.31 -19.97 -5.00
C GLY A 31 33.06 -18.48 -4.74
N PHE A 32 34.04 -17.63 -5.04
CA PHE A 32 33.88 -16.18 -4.91
C PHE A 32 32.86 -15.60 -5.91
N PHE A 33 32.92 -16.03 -7.18
CA PHE A 33 31.96 -15.59 -8.20
C PHE A 33 30.53 -16.05 -7.87
N VAL A 34 30.36 -17.29 -7.40
CA VAL A 34 29.06 -17.82 -6.97
C VAL A 34 28.53 -17.07 -5.75
N GLY A 35 29.38 -16.77 -4.76
CA GLY A 35 29.01 -15.99 -3.58
C GLY A 35 28.56 -14.56 -3.93
N ILE A 36 29.27 -13.87 -4.83
CA ILE A 36 28.86 -12.56 -5.31
C ILE A 36 27.56 -12.64 -6.10
N LEU A 37 27.40 -13.63 -6.98
CA LEU A 37 26.16 -13.83 -7.73
C LEU A 37 24.97 -14.02 -6.78
N PHE A 38 25.16 -14.77 -5.69
CA PHE A 38 24.13 -15.00 -4.67
C PHE A 38 23.78 -13.73 -3.91
N ILE A 39 24.78 -12.90 -3.53
CA ILE A 39 24.56 -11.59 -2.89
C ILE A 39 23.85 -10.63 -3.84
N VAL A 40 24.23 -10.61 -5.13
CA VAL A 40 23.57 -9.79 -6.15
C VAL A 40 22.15 -10.28 -6.39
N MET A 41 21.88 -11.59 -6.41
CA MET A 41 20.53 -12.14 -6.51
C MET A 41 19.68 -11.81 -5.28
N LEU A 42 20.18 -11.97 -4.06
CA LEU A 42 19.49 -11.59 -2.82
C LEU A 42 19.24 -10.07 -2.76
N GLY A 43 20.25 -9.28 -3.13
CA GLY A 43 20.20 -7.84 -3.20
C GLY A 43 19.22 -7.36 -4.26
N THR A 44 19.18 -7.97 -5.45
CA THR A 44 18.23 -7.62 -6.51
C THR A 44 16.83 -8.11 -6.18
N HIS A 45 16.61 -9.29 -5.60
CA HIS A 45 15.26 -9.72 -5.21
C HIS A 45 14.69 -8.83 -4.10
N SER A 46 15.53 -8.45 -3.13
CA SER A 46 15.15 -7.52 -2.06
C SER A 46 15.01 -6.09 -2.58
N ALA A 47 15.88 -5.65 -3.49
CA ALA A 47 15.81 -4.33 -4.11
C ALA A 47 14.67 -4.23 -5.11
N ILE A 48 14.27 -5.28 -5.82
CA ILE A 48 13.11 -5.29 -6.71
C ILE A 48 11.83 -5.24 -5.88
N LYS A 49 11.75 -5.95 -4.75
CA LYS A 49 10.61 -5.82 -3.83
C LYS A 49 10.57 -4.45 -3.14
N PHE A 50 11.73 -3.93 -2.74
CA PHE A 50 11.84 -2.61 -2.14
C PHE A 50 11.54 -1.50 -3.16
N TRP A 51 12.12 -1.55 -4.36
CA TRP A 51 11.87 -0.63 -5.46
C TRP A 51 10.48 -0.79 -6.05
N GLY A 52 9.88 -1.99 -6.08
CA GLY A 52 8.49 -2.19 -6.46
C GLY A 52 7.55 -1.49 -5.48
N ASN A 53 7.75 -1.71 -4.17
CA ASN A 53 7.00 -1.00 -3.14
C ASN A 53 7.34 0.51 -3.08
N TYR A 54 8.54 0.92 -3.46
CA TYR A 54 8.96 2.32 -3.47
C TYR A 54 8.43 3.03 -4.73
N HIS A 55 8.50 2.44 -5.93
CA HIS A 55 7.87 3.00 -7.13
C HIS A 55 6.35 3.07 -6.97
N ASP A 56 5.71 1.99 -6.51
CA ASP A 56 4.26 1.99 -6.28
C ASP A 56 3.85 3.05 -5.26
N LYS A 57 4.69 3.35 -4.26
CA LYS A 57 4.39 4.36 -3.24
C LYS A 57 4.78 5.78 -3.64
N TYR A 58 5.83 5.98 -4.45
CA TYR A 58 6.32 7.32 -4.79
C TYR A 58 5.81 7.83 -6.15
N GLU A 59 5.62 6.98 -7.16
CA GLU A 59 4.99 7.40 -8.42
C GLU A 59 3.51 7.64 -8.25
N THR A 60 2.78 6.82 -7.49
CA THR A 60 1.38 7.15 -7.15
C THR A 60 1.30 8.47 -6.41
N HIS A 61 2.18 8.73 -5.43
CA HIS A 61 2.12 9.98 -4.66
C HIS A 61 2.50 11.21 -5.50
N GLN A 62 3.44 11.12 -6.44
CA GLN A 62 3.80 12.26 -7.30
C GLN A 62 2.80 12.49 -8.43
N VAL A 63 2.31 11.44 -9.09
CA VAL A 63 1.26 11.54 -10.12
C VAL A 63 -0.04 12.09 -9.51
N VAL A 64 -0.43 11.60 -8.34
CA VAL A 64 -1.60 12.11 -7.60
C VAL A 64 -1.40 13.58 -7.24
N LYS A 65 -0.22 14.00 -6.77
CA LYS A 65 0.05 15.41 -6.42
C LYS A 65 0.02 16.34 -7.64
N VAL A 66 0.45 15.88 -8.81
CA VAL A 66 0.38 16.66 -10.07
C VAL A 66 -1.06 16.76 -10.59
N ILE A 67 -1.85 15.68 -10.54
CA ILE A 67 -3.27 15.68 -10.94
C ILE A 67 -4.11 16.55 -10.00
N ILE A 68 -3.87 16.52 -8.69
CA ILE A 68 -4.57 17.37 -7.71
C ILE A 68 -4.22 18.85 -7.90
N GLY A 69 -2.98 19.17 -8.29
CA GLY A 69 -2.61 20.54 -8.66
C GLY A 69 -3.35 21.06 -9.89
N MET A 70 -3.94 20.18 -10.70
CA MET A 70 -4.63 20.51 -11.95
C MET A 70 -6.17 20.50 -11.85
N ASN A 71 -6.76 19.94 -10.79
CA ASN A 71 -8.21 19.94 -10.61
C ASN A 71 -8.63 20.32 -9.17
N PRO A 72 -9.14 21.55 -8.95
CA PRO A 72 -9.48 22.07 -7.62
C PRO A 72 -10.67 21.35 -6.95
N GLN A 73 -11.27 20.36 -7.63
CA GLN A 73 -12.41 19.58 -7.13
C GLN A 73 -11.99 18.25 -6.49
N TRP A 74 -10.70 17.88 -6.53
CA TRP A 74 -10.20 16.74 -5.78
C TRP A 74 -9.95 17.13 -4.33
N GLU A 75 -10.62 16.44 -3.42
CA GLU A 75 -10.47 16.67 -1.99
C GLU A 75 -9.85 15.45 -1.32
N ILE A 76 -9.17 15.69 -0.19
CA ILE A 76 -8.57 14.63 0.61
C ILE A 76 -9.46 14.31 1.80
N VAL A 77 -9.71 13.02 2.02
CA VAL A 77 -10.36 12.53 3.24
C VAL A 77 -9.33 11.82 4.11
N ARG A 78 -9.44 12.02 5.43
CA ARG A 78 -8.63 11.36 6.45
C ARG A 78 -9.55 10.81 7.53
N GLY A 79 -9.20 9.63 8.03
CA GLY A 79 -10.00 9.03 9.09
C GLY A 79 -9.41 7.76 9.65
N LYS A 80 -10.23 7.09 10.44
CA LYS A 80 -9.94 5.78 10.99
C LYS A 80 -11.17 4.88 10.99
N VAL A 81 -10.93 3.60 10.77
CA VAL A 81 -11.91 2.54 10.92
C VAL A 81 -11.73 1.90 12.29
N LEU A 82 -12.84 1.69 12.98
CA LEU A 82 -12.95 1.11 14.32
C LEU A 82 -13.86 -0.13 14.25
N SER A 83 -13.67 -1.09 15.15
CA SER A 83 -14.60 -2.21 15.31
C SER A 83 -15.57 -1.91 16.44
N SER A 84 -16.87 -1.99 16.15
CA SER A 84 -17.93 -1.89 17.17
C SER A 84 -18.11 -3.20 17.95
N THR A 85 -17.54 -4.30 17.46
CA THR A 85 -17.69 -5.64 18.05
C THR A 85 -16.54 -5.95 19.00
N ASN A 86 -15.30 -5.84 18.54
CA ASN A 86 -14.11 -6.12 19.32
C ASN A 86 -12.90 -5.39 18.74
N ALA A 87 -12.29 -4.51 19.54
CA ALA A 87 -11.09 -3.77 19.14
C ALA A 87 -9.83 -4.66 19.03
N TYR A 88 -9.86 -5.86 19.61
CA TYR A 88 -8.72 -6.78 19.68
C TYR A 88 -8.75 -7.88 18.61
N ASP A 89 -9.65 -7.80 17.62
CA ASP A 89 -9.65 -8.72 16.50
C ASP A 89 -8.34 -8.56 15.70
N ARG A 90 -7.68 -9.69 15.42
CA ARG A 90 -6.41 -9.76 14.68
C ARG A 90 -6.70 -10.09 13.23
N PHE A 91 -6.03 -9.40 12.32
CA PHE A 91 -6.03 -9.73 10.89
C PHE A 91 -4.96 -10.77 10.55
N ASN A 92 -5.27 -11.63 9.59
CA ASN A 92 -4.39 -12.68 9.09
C ASN A 92 -3.41 -12.19 8.02
N GLY A 93 -3.58 -10.97 7.54
CA GLY A 93 -2.70 -10.35 6.54
C GLY A 93 -3.12 -10.61 5.10
N ASP A 94 -4.25 -11.28 4.90
CA ASP A 94 -4.88 -11.53 3.59
C ASP A 94 -6.14 -10.68 3.40
N GLU A 95 -6.53 -9.90 4.41
CA GLU A 95 -7.69 -9.05 4.38
C GLU A 95 -7.41 -7.69 3.72
N ILE A 96 -8.43 -7.17 3.05
CA ILE A 96 -8.40 -5.86 2.41
C ILE A 96 -9.51 -5.01 3.03
N LEU A 97 -9.12 -3.86 3.59
CA LEU A 97 -10.05 -2.80 3.93
C LEU A 97 -10.34 -1.97 2.68
N GLU A 98 -11.60 -1.90 2.28
CA GLU A 98 -12.07 -0.97 1.25
C GLU A 98 -12.81 0.18 1.93
N VAL A 99 -12.37 1.41 1.68
CA VAL A 99 -13.03 2.64 2.14
C VAL A 99 -13.47 3.44 0.92
N SER A 100 -14.71 3.92 0.92
CA SER A 100 -15.28 4.67 -0.21
C SER A 100 -15.97 5.95 0.24
N VAL A 101 -15.85 7.00 -0.57
CA VAL A 101 -16.73 8.18 -0.52
C VAL A 101 -17.82 7.99 -1.57
N VAL A 102 -19.06 8.07 -1.15
CA VAL A 102 -20.23 7.98 -2.03
C VAL A 102 -21.13 9.19 -1.85
N ASP A 103 -21.75 9.62 -2.94
CA ASP A 103 -22.89 10.54 -2.87
C ASP A 103 -24.18 9.70 -2.70
N ALA A 104 -24.77 9.82 -1.52
CA ALA A 104 -26.04 9.19 -1.15
C ALA A 104 -27.19 10.21 -1.08
N SER A 105 -27.04 11.36 -1.74
CA SER A 105 -28.02 12.46 -1.68
C SER A 105 -29.39 12.15 -2.30
N ARG A 106 -29.50 11.04 -3.04
CA ARG A 106 -30.74 10.54 -3.64
C ARG A 106 -31.01 9.14 -3.09
N MET A 107 -32.16 8.96 -2.44
CA MET A 107 -32.52 7.69 -1.80
C MET A 107 -33.00 6.62 -2.80
N ASP A 108 -33.57 7.04 -3.94
CA ASP A 108 -34.17 6.13 -4.93
C ASP A 108 -33.26 5.87 -6.14
N VAL A 109 -31.98 6.22 -6.05
CA VAL A 109 -31.01 6.08 -7.14
C VAL A 109 -29.73 5.44 -6.60
N ALA A 110 -29.06 4.67 -7.45
CA ALA A 110 -27.75 4.13 -7.13
C ALA A 110 -26.79 5.25 -6.65
N SER A 111 -26.12 5.01 -5.53
CA SER A 111 -25.14 5.95 -5.00
C SER A 111 -23.99 6.17 -5.98
N ILE A 112 -23.51 7.41 -6.08
CA ILE A 112 -22.40 7.73 -6.99
C ILE A 112 -21.09 7.53 -6.25
N LEU A 113 -20.23 6.65 -6.76
CA LEU A 113 -18.88 6.48 -6.22
C LEU A 113 -17.99 7.67 -6.61
N LEU A 114 -17.54 8.42 -5.60
CA LEU A 114 -16.68 9.60 -5.79
C LEU A 114 -15.20 9.28 -5.58
N GLY A 115 -14.89 8.28 -4.75
CA GLY A 115 -13.53 7.82 -4.51
C GLY A 115 -13.52 6.52 -3.72
N ARG A 116 -12.48 5.72 -3.90
CA ARG A 116 -12.29 4.44 -3.21
C ARG A 116 -10.81 4.19 -2.98
N GLU A 117 -10.50 3.67 -1.81
CA GLU A 117 -9.18 3.17 -1.45
C GLU A 117 -9.25 1.73 -0.98
N LYS A 118 -8.26 0.92 -1.36
CA LYS A 118 -8.10 -0.46 -0.90
C LYS A 118 -6.79 -0.59 -0.14
N ILE A 119 -6.89 -0.93 1.14
CA ILE A 119 -5.76 -0.99 2.07
C ILE A 119 -5.57 -2.45 2.48
N PRO A 120 -4.47 -3.11 2.04
CA PRO A 120 -4.14 -4.44 2.53
C PRO A 120 -3.82 -4.36 4.03
N LEU A 121 -4.45 -5.23 4.82
CA LEU A 121 -4.21 -5.33 6.25
C LEU A 121 -3.02 -6.25 6.50
N GLN A 122 -2.26 -5.96 7.54
CA GLN A 122 -1.06 -6.73 7.89
C GLN A 122 -1.40 -7.85 8.88
N PHE A 123 -0.63 -8.93 8.83
CA PHE A 123 -0.72 -9.99 9.83
C PHE A 123 -0.55 -9.42 11.24
N GLN A 124 -1.45 -9.79 12.15
CA GLN A 124 -1.54 -9.28 13.53
C GLN A 124 -1.79 -7.77 13.66
N GLN A 125 -2.23 -7.09 12.59
CA GLN A 125 -2.76 -5.74 12.73
C GLN A 125 -4.07 -5.77 13.53
N TYR A 126 -4.35 -4.66 14.23
CA TYR A 126 -5.57 -4.43 14.99
C TYR A 126 -6.24 -3.13 14.56
N PHE A 127 -7.49 -2.94 15.00
CA PHE A 127 -8.12 -1.63 15.00
C PHE A 127 -7.42 -0.67 15.99
N PRO A 128 -7.42 0.66 15.76
CA PRO A 128 -7.98 1.36 14.60
C PRO A 128 -7.08 1.29 13.36
N ILE A 129 -7.69 1.17 12.18
CA ILE A 129 -6.98 1.27 10.90
C ILE A 129 -7.12 2.69 10.35
N ARG A 130 -6.01 3.40 10.15
CA ARG A 130 -6.02 4.77 9.60
C ARG A 130 -6.04 4.72 8.08
N PHE A 131 -6.72 5.67 7.45
CA PHE A 131 -6.75 5.82 6.01
C PHE A 131 -6.63 7.29 5.60
N GLN A 132 -6.14 7.50 4.38
CA GLN A 132 -6.14 8.79 3.69
C GLN A 132 -6.19 8.52 2.19
N PHE A 133 -7.14 9.12 1.49
CA PHE A 133 -7.22 9.04 0.03
C PHE A 133 -7.94 10.27 -0.54
N TYR A 134 -7.90 10.39 -1.86
CA TYR A 134 -8.52 11.48 -2.58
C TYR A 134 -9.83 11.04 -3.23
N TYR A 135 -10.78 11.96 -3.34
CA TYR A 135 -12.04 11.73 -4.03
C TYR A 135 -12.39 12.92 -4.91
N ASP A 136 -13.15 12.65 -5.97
CA ASP A 136 -13.56 13.67 -6.93
C ASP A 136 -14.91 14.26 -6.52
N ARG A 137 -14.88 15.48 -5.97
CA ARG A 137 -16.10 16.17 -5.53
C ARG A 137 -16.91 16.74 -6.68
N SER A 138 -16.34 16.91 -7.88
CA SER A 138 -17.07 17.48 -9.03
C SER A 138 -18.25 16.61 -9.48
N ARG A 139 -18.20 15.32 -9.15
CA ARG A 139 -19.23 14.32 -9.47
C ARG A 139 -20.34 14.25 -8.42
N ALA A 140 -20.22 14.98 -7.33
CA ALA A 140 -21.24 15.04 -6.28
C ALA A 140 -22.45 15.87 -6.75
N GLY A 141 -23.65 15.34 -6.52
CA GLY A 141 -24.90 16.06 -6.65
C GLY A 141 -25.05 17.13 -5.55
N ARG A 142 -25.86 18.15 -5.85
CA ARG A 142 -26.19 19.24 -4.90
C ARG A 142 -27.35 18.89 -3.95
N GLY A 143 -27.60 17.60 -3.69
CA GLY A 143 -28.74 17.14 -2.90
C GLY A 143 -28.51 17.18 -1.39
N PHE A 144 -29.60 17.06 -0.62
CA PHE A 144 -29.61 17.24 0.83
C PHE A 144 -28.96 16.10 1.64
N GLY A 145 -28.85 14.88 1.08
CA GLY A 145 -28.32 13.72 1.83
C GLY A 145 -26.80 13.73 2.06
N GLY A 146 -26.07 14.64 1.40
CA GLY A 146 -24.64 14.83 1.62
C GLY A 146 -23.77 13.67 1.13
N LEU A 147 -22.47 13.78 1.44
CA LEU A 147 -21.47 12.76 1.13
C LEU A 147 -21.33 11.80 2.29
N THR A 148 -21.28 10.51 1.98
CA THR A 148 -21.26 9.43 2.96
C THR A 148 -20.02 8.58 2.76
N MET A 149 -19.48 8.10 3.87
CA MET A 149 -18.36 7.19 3.95
C MET A 149 -18.87 5.77 4.14
N GLN A 150 -18.29 4.84 3.41
CA GLN A 150 -18.55 3.42 3.56
C GLN A 150 -17.22 2.70 3.78
N ALA A 151 -17.24 1.66 4.60
CA ALA A 151 -16.10 0.79 4.79
C ALA A 151 -16.54 -0.67 4.86
N ARG A 152 -15.72 -1.54 4.31
CA ARG A 152 -15.86 -2.99 4.43
C ARG A 152 -14.51 -3.67 4.46
N ILE A 153 -14.44 -4.84 5.09
CA ILE A 153 -13.24 -5.67 5.11
C ILE A 153 -13.60 -7.03 4.53
N THR A 154 -12.84 -7.48 3.53
CA THR A 154 -12.99 -8.78 2.88
C THR A 154 -11.68 -9.57 2.96
N ASN A 155 -11.74 -10.89 3.08
CA ASN A 155 -10.54 -11.74 2.96
C ASN A 155 -10.14 -12.01 1.50
N SER A 156 -9.06 -12.75 1.31
CA SER A 156 -8.56 -13.15 -0.02
C SER A 156 -9.56 -13.95 -0.86
N ASN A 157 -10.50 -14.65 -0.23
CA ASN A 157 -11.57 -15.39 -0.89
C ASN A 157 -12.78 -14.52 -1.27
N GLY A 158 -12.73 -13.21 -1.00
CA GLY A 158 -13.83 -12.28 -1.25
C GLY A 158 -14.97 -12.37 -0.21
N GLN A 159 -14.78 -13.12 0.88
CA GLN A 159 -15.76 -13.19 1.96
C GLN A 159 -15.76 -11.87 2.73
N LEU A 160 -16.96 -11.30 2.90
CA LEU A 160 -17.18 -10.11 3.71
C LEU A 160 -17.09 -10.46 5.21
N LEU A 161 -16.15 -9.83 5.90
CA LEU A 161 -15.89 -10.05 7.33
C LEU A 161 -16.44 -8.92 8.19
N TYR A 162 -16.29 -7.68 7.72
CA TYR A 162 -16.78 -6.50 8.42
C TYR A 162 -17.46 -5.55 7.44
N ILE A 163 -18.52 -4.88 7.90
CA ILE A 163 -19.21 -3.84 7.13
C ILE A 163 -19.62 -2.68 8.03
N ASN A 164 -19.61 -1.47 7.46
CA ASN A 164 -20.22 -0.31 8.07
C ASN A 164 -21.75 -0.37 7.91
N ASP A 165 -22.45 -0.45 9.04
CA ASP A 165 -23.92 -0.51 9.14
C ASP A 165 -24.54 0.86 9.47
N THR A 166 -23.71 1.90 9.64
CA THR A 166 -24.16 3.22 10.05
C THR A 166 -23.92 4.25 8.96
N HIS A 167 -24.91 5.08 8.69
CA HIS A 167 -24.76 6.20 7.77
C HIS A 167 -23.70 7.19 8.30
N THR A 168 -22.50 7.13 7.73
CA THR A 168 -21.35 7.91 8.22
C THR A 168 -21.11 9.12 7.33
N LEU A 169 -21.47 10.32 7.78
CA LEU A 169 -21.25 11.54 7.01
C LEU A 169 -19.76 11.85 6.84
N LEU A 170 -19.40 12.34 5.65
CA LEU A 170 -18.05 12.84 5.38
C LEU A 170 -17.79 14.12 6.19
N THR A 171 -16.73 14.10 6.99
CA THR A 171 -16.24 15.24 7.79
C THR A 171 -14.72 15.31 7.70
N ASN A 172 -14.11 16.37 8.25
CA ASN A 172 -12.65 16.57 8.21
C ASN A 172 -11.86 15.47 8.97
N ASN A 173 -12.51 14.71 9.86
CA ASN A 173 -11.87 13.62 10.62
C ASN A 173 -12.87 12.48 10.84
N VAL A 174 -12.98 11.61 9.84
CA VAL A 174 -14.00 10.56 9.82
C VAL A 174 -13.63 9.43 10.77
N LYS A 175 -14.61 8.99 11.56
CA LYS A 175 -14.56 7.71 12.27
C LYS A 175 -15.64 6.82 11.68
N ILE A 176 -15.24 5.67 11.15
CA ILE A 176 -16.16 4.69 10.59
C ILE A 176 -16.17 3.49 11.53
N ASP A 177 -17.32 3.18 12.10
CA ASP A 177 -17.50 1.97 12.89
C ASP A 177 -17.94 0.83 11.96
N VAL A 178 -17.20 -0.27 11.99
CA VAL A 178 -17.55 -1.50 11.27
C VAL A 178 -17.95 -2.58 12.25
N LYS A 179 -18.92 -3.40 11.85
CA LYS A 179 -19.42 -4.53 12.61
C LYS A 179 -19.00 -5.83 11.92
N ARG A 180 -18.65 -6.83 12.71
CA ARG A 180 -18.37 -8.17 12.20
C ARG A 180 -19.67 -8.84 11.73
N ILE A 181 -19.63 -9.51 10.60
CA ILE A 181 -20.77 -10.29 10.05
C ILE A 181 -20.78 -11.69 10.65
#